data_AF-A0A9X4H0Q3-F1
#
_entry.id   AF-A0A9X4H0Q3-F1
#
_cell.length_a   1.000
_cell.length_b   1.000
_cell.length_c   1.000
_cell.angle_alpha   90.00
_cell.angle_beta   90.00
_cell.angle_gamma   90.00
#
_symmetry.space_group_name_H-M   'P 1'
#
loop_
_entity.id
_entity.type
_entity.pdbx_description
1 polymer ?
#
loop_
_entity_poly.entity_id
_entity_poly.type
_entity_poly.pdbx_seq_one_letter_code
_entity_poly.pdbx_strand_id
1 'polypeptide(L)'
;MEREIAEKLDTDQNVKFYCKLPRWFVVPTPLGDYNPDWAVVTEHDDKLYLVRETKSTHDRDGRRETENRKIDCGQAHFDALGVNFKVATSIYEVLSK
;
A
#
# COMPACT_ATOMS: atom_id res chain seq x y z
N MET A 1 -10.46 7.62 -10.03
CA MET A 1 -9.72 6.84 -9.02
C MET A 1 -8.25 6.62 -9.41
N GLU A 2 -7.89 5.67 -10.29
CA GLU A 2 -6.45 5.47 -10.64
C GLU A 2 -5.76 6.71 -11.25
N ARG A 3 -6.46 7.43 -12.13
CA ARG A 3 -5.95 8.69 -12.72
C ARG A 3 -5.70 9.77 -11.66
N GLU A 4 -6.62 9.92 -10.70
CA GLU A 4 -6.48 10.88 -9.60
C GLU A 4 -5.33 10.51 -8.64
N ILE A 5 -5.04 9.22 -8.50
CA ILE A 5 -3.88 8.75 -7.73
C ILE A 5 -2.59 9.13 -8.45
N ALA A 6 -2.52 8.85 -9.76
CA ALA A 6 -1.38 9.22 -10.58
C ALA A 6 -1.14 10.74 -10.58
N GLU A 7 -2.19 11.55 -10.77
CA GLU A 7 -2.09 13.02 -10.75
C GLU A 7 -1.59 13.52 -9.38
N LYS A 8 -1.99 12.90 -8.26
CA LYS A 8 -1.49 13.30 -6.94
C LYS A 8 -0.03 12.95 -6.72
N LEU A 9 0.36 11.71 -7.03
CA LEU A 9 1.74 11.26 -6.90
C LEU A 9 2.68 12.09 -7.77
N ASP A 10 2.19 12.58 -8.92
CA ASP A 10 2.93 13.48 -9.81
C ASP A 10 3.07 14.90 -9.24
N THR A 11 2.05 15.40 -8.52
CA THR A 11 2.05 16.75 -7.93
C THR A 11 2.73 16.85 -6.55
N ASP A 12 2.97 15.72 -5.88
CA ASP A 12 3.52 15.70 -4.54
C ASP A 12 5.06 15.83 -4.57
N GLN A 13 5.58 16.92 -4.02
CA GLN A 13 7.02 17.21 -3.98
C GLN A 13 7.81 16.23 -3.11
N ASN A 14 7.14 15.49 -2.22
CA ASN A 14 7.77 14.46 -1.39
C ASN A 14 7.91 13.13 -2.13
N VAL A 15 7.29 12.97 -3.31
CA VAL A 15 7.37 11.76 -4.13
C VAL A 15 8.50 11.90 -5.13
N LYS A 16 9.51 11.03 -4.99
CA LYS A 16 10.67 10.97 -5.89
C LYS A 16 10.38 10.10 -7.11
N PHE A 17 9.63 9.01 -6.91
CA PHE A 17 9.24 8.10 -7.98
C PHE A 17 7.98 7.33 -7.60
N TYR A 18 7.13 7.04 -8.58
CA TYR A 18 6.03 6.11 -8.41
C TYR A 18 5.82 5.25 -9.65
N CYS A 19 5.33 4.03 -9.46
CA CYS A 19 4.90 3.17 -10.56
C CYS A 19 3.66 2.37 -10.22
N LYS A 20 2.82 2.17 -11.23
CA LYS A 20 1.73 1.19 -11.15
C LYS A 20 2.31 -0.19 -11.32
N LEU A 21 2.03 -1.08 -10.37
CA LEU A 21 2.50 -2.44 -10.41
C LEU A 21 1.60 -3.27 -11.33
N PRO A 22 2.18 -4.15 -12.16
CA PRO A 22 1.40 -5.04 -13.00
C PRO A 22 0.68 -6.08 -12.13
N ARG A 23 -0.48 -6.56 -12.58
CA ARG A 23 -1.30 -7.52 -11.81
C ARG A 23 -0.63 -8.86 -11.49
N TRP A 24 0.48 -9.17 -12.15
CA TRP A 24 1.28 -10.36 -11.88
C TRP A 24 2.31 -10.15 -10.75
N PHE A 25 2.52 -8.90 -10.31
CA PHE A 25 3.42 -8.59 -9.22
C PHE A 25 2.76 -8.95 -7.89
N VAL A 26 3.19 -10.07 -7.33
CA VAL A 26 2.62 -10.64 -6.12
C VAL A 26 3.72 -10.81 -5.09
N VAL A 27 3.46 -10.36 -3.87
CA VAL A 27 4.32 -10.60 -2.70
C VAL A 27 3.73 -11.78 -1.92
N PRO A 28 4.42 -12.92 -1.85
CA PRO A 28 3.99 -14.04 -1.02
C PRO A 28 3.98 -13.61 0.45
N THR A 29 2.86 -13.78 1.14
CA THR A 29 2.80 -13.63 2.60
C THR A 29 2.36 -14.94 3.24
N PRO A 30 2.64 -15.17 4.55
CA PRO A 30 2.21 -16.39 5.23
C PRO A 30 0.69 -16.68 5.17
N LEU A 31 -0.14 -15.67 4.87
CA LEU A 31 -1.60 -15.82 4.70
C LEU A 31 -2.06 -15.76 3.24
N GLY A 32 -1.13 -15.96 2.32
CA GLY A 32 -1.34 -15.95 0.88
C GLY A 32 -0.89 -14.66 0.22
N ASP A 33 -1.10 -14.63 -1.07
CA ASP A 33 -0.54 -13.62 -1.97
C ASP A 33 -1.11 -12.20 -1.72
N TYR A 34 -0.19 -11.24 -1.55
CA TYR A 34 -0.48 -9.81 -1.51
C TYR A 34 -0.14 -9.18 -2.87
N ASN A 35 -1.14 -8.60 -3.53
CA ASN A 35 -1.00 -7.98 -4.84
C ASN A 35 -1.18 -6.46 -4.71
N PRO A 36 -0.08 -5.69 -4.51
CA PRO A 36 -0.13 -4.24 -4.44
C PRO A 36 -0.39 -3.62 -5.83
N ASP A 37 -0.99 -2.44 -5.84
CA ASP A 37 -1.34 -1.72 -7.07
C ASP A 37 -0.30 -0.66 -7.43
N TRP A 38 0.39 -0.08 -6.42
CA TRP A 38 1.36 0.99 -6.61
C TRP A 38 2.61 0.78 -5.76
N ALA A 39 3.74 1.20 -6.30
CA ALA A 39 5.00 1.38 -5.59
C ALA A 39 5.36 2.88 -5.59
N VAL A 40 5.68 3.43 -4.42
CA VAL A 40 6.00 4.85 -4.24
C VAL A 40 7.31 4.98 -3.47
N VAL A 41 8.20 5.86 -3.92
CA VAL A 41 9.47 6.20 -3.27
C VAL A 41 9.44 7.68 -2.91
N THR A 42 9.78 8.00 -1.67
CA THR A 42 9.78 9.37 -1.15
C THR A 42 11.18 9.98 -1.11
N GLU A 43 11.27 11.30 -1.20
CA GLU A 43 12.53 12.08 -1.21
C GLU A 43 13.33 11.95 0.10
N HIS A 44 12.67 11.92 1.25
CA HIS A 44 13.33 12.10 2.54
C HIS A 44 13.88 10.83 3.20
N ASP A 45 13.43 9.67 2.74
CA ASP A 45 13.68 8.41 3.43
C ASP A 45 14.14 7.27 2.51
N ASP A 46 14.21 7.50 1.18
CA ASP A 46 14.57 6.49 0.15
C ASP A 46 13.84 5.14 0.37
N LYS A 47 12.66 5.19 1.01
CA LYS A 47 11.86 4.04 1.37
C LYS A 47 10.88 3.72 0.26
N LEU A 48 10.75 2.43 -0.04
CA LEU A 48 9.74 1.91 -0.95
C LEU A 48 8.45 1.61 -0.17
N TYR A 49 7.36 2.27 -0.55
CA TYR A 49 6.02 2.02 -0.06
C TYR A 49 5.23 1.21 -1.08
N LEU A 50 4.73 0.03 -0.67
CA LEU A 50 3.85 -0.82 -1.49
C LEU A 50 2.39 -0.58 -1.10
N VAL A 51 1.64 0.10 -1.95
CA VAL A 51 0.26 0.49 -1.69
C VAL A 51 -0.68 -0.44 -2.45
N ARG A 52 -1.65 -1.01 -1.74
CA ARG A 52 -2.76 -1.75 -2.35
C ARG A 52 -4.03 -0.91 -2.25
N GLU A 53 -4.67 -0.70 -3.40
CA GLU A 53 -5.92 0.04 -3.50
C GLU A 53 -7.06 -0.86 -2.99
N THR A 54 -7.37 -0.81 -1.70
CA THR A 54 -8.48 -1.58 -1.15
C THR A 54 -9.81 -0.88 -1.42
N LYS A 55 -10.76 -1.59 -2.03
CA LYS A 55 -12.15 -1.13 -2.12
C LYS A 55 -12.85 -1.20 -0.75
N SER A 56 -13.46 -0.08 -0.39
CA SER A 56 -14.72 0.11 0.35
C SER A 56 -14.74 0.49 1.85
N THR A 57 -13.79 0.14 2.73
CA THR A 57 -13.81 0.67 4.11
C THR A 57 -12.55 0.43 4.93
N HIS A 58 -12.24 1.32 5.90
CA HIS A 58 -11.26 1.09 6.98
C HIS A 58 -11.81 0.21 8.10
N ASP A 59 -13.13 0.02 8.10
CA ASP A 59 -13.82 -0.72 9.13
C ASP A 59 -13.45 -2.21 9.06
N ARG A 60 -12.89 -2.70 10.16
CA ARG A 60 -12.50 -4.09 10.34
C ARG A 60 -13.76 -4.98 10.33
N ASP A 61 -14.88 -4.48 10.83
CA ASP A 61 -16.16 -5.21 10.89
C ASP A 61 -16.88 -5.23 9.53
N GLY A 62 -16.54 -4.29 8.64
CA GLY A 62 -17.01 -4.27 7.26
C GLY A 62 -16.19 -5.14 6.29
N ARG A 63 -15.06 -5.70 6.76
CA ARG A 63 -14.15 -6.55 5.97
C ARG A 63 -14.38 -8.02 6.25
N ARG A 64 -14.10 -8.87 5.26
CA ARG A 64 -14.11 -10.32 5.48
C ARG A 64 -13.00 -10.67 6.49
N GLU A 65 -13.26 -11.58 7.41
CA GLU A 65 -12.27 -11.99 8.42
C GLU A 65 -10.95 -12.47 7.79
N THR A 66 -11.02 -13.12 6.62
CA THR A 66 -9.86 -13.53 5.84
C THR A 66 -9.02 -12.36 5.33
N GLU A 67 -9.65 -11.22 5.05
CA GLU A 67 -8.98 -9.99 4.63
C GLU A 67 -8.30 -9.30 5.81
N ASN A 68 -8.95 -9.25 6.97
CA ASN A 68 -8.36 -8.74 8.20
C ASN A 68 -7.12 -9.53 8.61
N ARG A 69 -7.20 -10.86 8.57
CA ARG A 69 -6.05 -11.72 8.88
C ARG A 69 -4.88 -11.42 7.94
N LYS A 70 -5.12 -11.31 6.63
CA LYS A 70 -4.08 -10.96 5.64
C LYS A 70 -3.41 -9.62 5.94
N ILE A 71 -4.18 -8.63 6.37
CA ILE A 71 -3.66 -7.32 6.80
C ILE A 71 -2.76 -7.47 8.03
N ASP A 72 -3.22 -8.17 9.07
CA ASP A 72 -2.48 -8.36 10.32
C ASP A 72 -1.13 -9.08 10.06
N CYS A 73 -1.15 -10.09 9.19
CA CYS A 73 0.07 -10.80 8.81
C CYS A 73 0.99 -9.96 7.94
N GLY A 74 0.45 -9.17 7.00
CA GLY A 74 1.24 -8.22 6.23
C GLY A 74 1.97 -7.24 7.15
N GLN A 75 1.25 -6.67 8.12
CA GLN A 75 1.82 -5.77 9.12
C GLN A 75 2.96 -6.43 9.89
N ALA A 76 2.74 -7.63 10.43
CA ALA A 76 3.77 -8.36 11.18
C ALA A 76 4.97 -8.77 10.32
N HIS A 77 4.74 -9.16 9.06
CA HIS A 77 5.79 -9.58 8.15
C HIS A 77 6.71 -8.42 7.75
N PHE A 78 6.13 -7.28 7.35
CA PHE A 78 6.92 -6.12 6.96
C PHE A 78 7.57 -5.43 8.17
N ASP A 79 6.94 -5.46 9.35
CA ASP A 79 7.57 -5.03 10.61
C ASP A 79 8.83 -5.85 10.91
N ALA A 80 8.78 -7.18 10.74
CA ALA A 80 9.95 -8.04 10.88
C ALA A 80 11.06 -7.75 9.84
N LEU A 81 10.71 -7.21 8.67
CA LEU A 81 11.67 -6.78 7.64
C LEU A 81 12.16 -5.34 7.85
N GLY A 82 11.65 -4.61 8.84
CA GLY A 82 11.93 -3.18 9.04
C GLY A 82 11.36 -2.29 7.94
N VAL A 83 10.36 -2.77 7.19
CA VAL A 83 9.70 -2.06 6.09
C VAL A 83 8.39 -1.47 6.59
N ASN A 84 8.15 -0.18 6.28
CA ASN A 84 6.93 0.49 6.69
C ASN A 84 5.74 -0.01 5.86
N PHE A 85 4.83 -0.74 6.51
CA PHE A 85 3.59 -1.19 5.91
C PHE A 85 2.43 -0.38 6.46
N LYS A 86 1.66 0.24 5.56
CA LYS A 86 0.45 0.97 5.89
C LYS A 86 -0.70 0.47 5.04
N VAL A 87 -1.77 0.05 5.71
CA VAL A 87 -3.06 -0.17 5.03
C VAL A 87 -3.73 1.18 4.86
N ALA A 88 -3.87 1.59 3.60
CA ALA A 88 -4.56 2.82 3.23
C ALA A 88 -5.76 2.45 2.37
N THR A 89 -6.94 2.99 2.69
CA THR A 89 -8.09 2.91 1.76
C THR A 89 -8.06 4.04 0.73
N SER A 90 -7.18 5.02 0.94
CA SER A 90 -6.94 6.10 0.01
C SER A 90 -5.48 6.55 0.03
N ILE A 91 -4.96 6.94 -1.14
CA ILE A 91 -3.61 7.50 -1.26
C ILE A 91 -3.41 8.75 -0.40
N TYR A 92 -4.49 9.49 -0.06
CA TYR A 92 -4.41 10.63 0.87
C TYR A 92 -3.76 10.28 2.20
N GLU A 93 -3.98 9.06 2.70
CA GLU A 93 -3.39 8.62 3.95
C GLU A 93 -1.92 8.26 3.80
N VAL A 94 -1.49 7.82 2.62
CA VAL A 94 -0.10 7.48 2.35
C VAL A 94 0.75 8.75 2.29
N LEU A 95 0.21 9.83 1.72
CA LEU A 95 0.91 11.09 1.46
C LEU A 95 0.82 12.13 2.60
N SER A 96 -0.10 11.98 3.56
CA SER A 96 -0.32 12.98 4.63
C SER A 96 0.68 12.96 5.79
N LYS A 97 1.95 12.60 5.57
CA LYS A 97 2.97 12.59 6.63
C LYS A 97 4.08 13.59 6.35
#